data_AF-A0A362XAF9-F1
#
_entry.id   AF-A0A362XAF9-F1
#
_cell.length_a   1.000
_cell.length_b   1.000
_cell.length_c   1.000
_cell.angle_alpha   90.00
_cell.angle_beta   90.00
_cell.angle_gamma   90.00
#
_symmetry.space_group_name_H-M   'P 1'
#
loop_
_entity.id
_entity.type
_entity.pdbx_description
1 polymer ?
#
loop_
_entity_poly.entity_id
_entity_poly.type
_entity_poly.pdbx_seq_one_letter_code
_entity_poly.pdbx_strand_id
1 'polypeptide(L)' 'MKLFFIISLVVLIPLGNLFCQDKVYLDTTGKEISFTEFQVKWRDRDTLRTRWDYIGKDGKRYCQLKKTFMLLEKFKLMK' A
#
# COMPACT_ATOMS: atom_id res chain seq x y z
N MET A 1 33.98 -29.52 7.02
CA MET A 1 32.88 -28.92 7.85
C MET A 1 32.78 -27.40 7.72
N LYS A 2 33.88 -26.63 7.71
CA LYS A 2 33.83 -25.16 7.57
C LYS A 2 33.26 -24.66 6.22
N LEU A 3 33.50 -25.39 5.13
CA LEU A 3 33.05 -25.01 3.77
C LEU A 3 31.53 -25.03 3.60
N PHE A 4 30.85 -26.02 4.18
CA PHE A 4 29.38 -26.11 4.15
C PHE A 4 28.70 -24.96 4.92
N PHE A 5 29.34 -24.48 5.98
CA PHE A 5 28.86 -23.34 6.76
C PHE A 5 28.92 -22.03 5.97
N ILE A 6 29.98 -21.84 5.18
CA ILE A 6 30.16 -20.67 4.31
C ILE A 6 29.14 -20.68 3.16
N ILE A 7 28.91 -21.84 2.55
CA ILE A 7 27.92 -21.99 1.47
C ILE A 7 26.50 -21.70 1.99
N SER A 8 26.16 -22.21 3.17
CA SER A 8 24.87 -21.91 3.83
C SER A 8 24.68 -20.40 4.06
N LEU A 9 25.72 -19.72 4.55
CA LEU A 9 25.68 -18.28 4.81
C LEU A 9 25.50 -17.46 3.52
N VAL A 10 26.20 -17.82 2.45
CA VAL A 10 26.14 -17.10 1.16
C VAL A 10 24.79 -17.30 0.44
N VAL A 11 24.16 -18.47 0.59
CA VAL A 11 22.86 -18.76 -0.04
C VAL A 11 21.68 -18.10 0.68
N LEU A 12 21.79 -17.85 2.00
CA LEU A 12 20.70 -17.27 2.80
C LEU A 12 20.65 -15.73 2.79
N ILE A 13 21.76 -15.05 2.48
CA ILE A 13 21.84 -13.57 2.47
C ILE A 13 21.07 -12.89 1.32
N PRO A 14 21.00 -13.41 0.07
CA PRO A 14 20.34 -12.68 -1.02
C PRO A 14 18.80 -12.67 -0.96
N LEU A 15 18.16 -13.39 -0.04
CA LEU A 15 16.69 -13.44 0.07
C LEU A 15 16.08 -12.18 0.70
N GLY A 16 16.87 -11.33 1.37
CA GLY A 16 16.37 -10.13 2.05
C GLY A 16 15.83 -9.04 1.12
N ASN A 17 16.24 -9.03 -0.16
CA ASN A 17 15.85 -7.99 -1.12
C ASN A 17 14.63 -8.34 -1.98
N LEU A 18 14.01 -9.52 -1.79
CA LEU A 18 12.92 -10.00 -2.66
C LEU A 18 11.54 -9.45 -2.30
N PHE A 19 11.40 -8.63 -1.26
CA PHE A 19 10.07 -8.24 -0.73
C PHE A 19 9.74 -6.74 -0.76
N CYS A 20 10.60 -5.89 -1.33
CA CYS A 20 10.25 -4.48 -1.51
C CYS A 20 9.61 -4.26 -2.88
N GLN A 21 8.33 -4.63 -3.03
CA GLN A 21 7.58 -4.22 -4.22
C GLN A 21 7.32 -2.72 -4.14
N ASP A 22 7.80 -1.95 -5.12
CA ASP A 22 7.58 -0.51 -5.21
C ASP A 22 6.09 -0.18 -5.11
N LYS A 23 5.76 0.69 -4.15
CA LYS A 23 4.40 1.15 -3.89
C LYS A 23 4.25 2.59 -4.35
N VAL A 24 3.26 2.83 -5.20
CA VAL A 24 2.85 4.15 -5.63
C VAL A 24 1.57 4.52 -4.88
N TYR A 25 1.57 5.66 -4.19
CA TYR A 25 0.42 6.11 -3.42
C TYR A 25 -0.33 7.18 -4.19
N LEU A 26 -1.63 6.95 -4.44
CA LEU A 26 -2.48 7.84 -5.22
C LEU A 26 -3.61 8.41 -4.35
N ASP A 27 -3.95 9.67 -4.60
CA ASP A 27 -5.11 10.30 -3.99
C ASP A 27 -6.43 9.94 -4.72
N THR A 28 -7.53 10.58 -4.30
CA THR A 28 -8.85 10.33 -4.90
C THR A 28 -8.98 10.73 -6.37
N THR A 29 -8.08 11.58 -6.87
CA THR A 29 -8.01 11.99 -8.28
C THR A 29 -7.08 11.11 -9.10
N GLY A 30 -6.31 10.23 -8.45
CA GLY A 30 -5.26 9.45 -9.11
C GLY A 30 -3.92 10.18 -9.18
N LYS A 31 -3.76 11.32 -8.51
CA LYS A 31 -2.47 12.02 -8.40
C LYS A 31 -1.59 11.30 -7.39
N GLU A 32 -0.31 11.14 -7.74
CA GLU A 32 0.68 10.58 -6.82
C GLU A 32 0.94 11.53 -5.64
N ILE A 33 0.99 10.94 -4.46
CA ILE A 33 1.22 11.62 -3.18
C ILE A 33 2.24 10.85 -2.36
N SER A 34 2.86 11.51 -1.38
CA SER A 34 3.77 10.84 -0.46
C SER A 34 3.03 9.79 0.39
N PHE A 35 3.76 8.78 0.88
CA PHE A 35 3.23 7.81 1.84
C PHE A 35 2.63 8.49 3.08
N THR A 36 3.30 9.52 3.59
CA THR A 36 2.85 10.29 4.77
C THR A 36 1.52 10.98 4.49
N GLU A 37 1.39 11.68 3.36
CA GLU A 37 0.13 12.30 2.94
C GLU A 37 -0.98 11.26 2.75
N PHE A 38 -0.64 10.12 2.15
CA PHE A 38 -1.58 9.03 1.96
C PHE A 38 -2.13 8.52 3.30
N GLN A 39 -1.25 8.28 4.29
CA GLN A 39 -1.68 7.83 5.61
C GLN A 39 -2.57 8.84 6.32
N VAL A 40 -2.23 10.13 6.27
CA VAL A 40 -3.03 11.20 6.87
C VAL A 40 -4.42 11.22 6.22
N LYS A 41 -4.47 11.24 4.88
CA LYS A 41 -5.72 11.28 4.12
C LYS A 41 -6.57 10.01 4.28
N TRP A 42 -5.96 8.85 4.48
CA TRP A 42 -6.65 7.58 4.66
C TRP A 42 -7.25 7.42 6.06
N ARG A 43 -6.52 7.88 7.08
CA ARG A 43 -6.94 7.77 8.50
C ARG A 43 -7.84 8.91 8.95
N ASP A 44 -8.00 9.93 8.12
CA ASP A 44 -8.95 11.01 8.31
C ASP A 44 -10.39 10.47 8.35
N ARG A 45 -11.00 10.58 9.53
CA ARG A 45 -12.35 10.07 9.82
C ARG A 45 -13.44 10.91 9.17
N ASP A 46 -13.16 12.18 8.88
CA ASP A 46 -14.16 13.12 8.37
C ASP A 46 -14.38 12.93 6.86
N THR A 47 -13.36 12.45 6.14
CA THR A 47 -13.43 12.31 4.67
C THR A 47 -13.85 10.92 4.18
N LEU A 48 -14.04 9.95 5.08
CA LEU A 48 -14.54 8.59 4.80
C LEU A 48 -13.89 7.94 3.56
N ARG A 49 -12.56 7.99 3.46
CA ARG A 49 -11.83 7.45 2.31
C ARG A 49 -11.51 5.96 2.52
N THR A 50 -11.68 5.18 1.46
CA THR A 50 -11.27 3.77 1.41
C THR A 50 -10.00 3.62 0.59
N ARG A 51 -9.19 2.62 0.94
CA ARG A 51 -7.97 2.26 0.21
C ARG A 51 -8.27 1.14 -0.77
N TRP A 52 -7.83 1.31 -2.01
CA TRP A 52 -7.91 0.34 -3.09
C TRP A 52 -6.52 0.02 -3.60
N ASP A 53 -6.20 -1.26 -3.73
CA ASP A 53 -4.89 -1.71 -4.16
C ASP A 53 -5.00 -2.45 -5.49
N TYR A 54 -4.12 -2.16 -6.44
CA TYR A 54 -4.02 -2.88 -7.71
C TYR A 54 -2.57 -2.95 -8.20
N ILE A 55 -2.28 -3.90 -9.10
CA ILE A 55 -0.98 -4.01 -9.76
C ILE A 55 -1.07 -3.34 -11.12
N GLY A 56 -0.15 -2.40 -11.39
CA GLY A 56 -0.05 -1.73 -12.68
C GLY A 56 0.55 -2.62 -13.76
N LYS A 57 0.44 -2.20 -15.01
CA LYS A 57 1.08 -2.88 -16.15
C LYS A 57 2.61 -2.90 -16.05
N ASP A 58 3.17 -1.99 -15.26
CA ASP A 58 4.59 -1.87 -14.93
C ASP A 58 5.01 -2.76 -13.73
N GLY A 59 4.10 -3.59 -13.19
CA GLY A 59 4.37 -4.49 -12.07
C GLY A 59 4.42 -3.81 -10.70
N LYS A 60 4.20 -2.49 -10.63
CA LYS A 60 4.16 -1.73 -9.37
C LYS A 60 2.83 -1.88 -8.67
N ARG A 61 2.85 -1.78 -7.34
CA ARG A 61 1.63 -1.80 -6.53
C ARG A 61 1.11 -0.38 -6.33
N TYR A 62 -0.06 -0.09 -6.86
CA TYR A 62 -0.74 1.18 -6.66
C TYR A 62 -1.69 1.07 -5.48
N CYS A 63 -1.57 1.99 -4.53
CA CYS A 63 -2.47 2.16 -3.40
C CYS A 63 -3.25 3.47 -3.63
N GLN A 64 -4.52 3.39 -4.02
CA GLN A 64 -5.34 4.56 -4.35
C GLN A 64 -6.43 4.80 -3.30
N LEU A 65 -6.60 6.06 -2.90
CA LEU A 65 -7.75 6.47 -2.09
C LEU A 65 -9.00 6.60 -2.97
N LYS A 66 -10.14 6.13 -2.50
CA LYS A 66 -11.46 6.34 -3.11
C LYS A 66 -12.39 6.98 -2.10
N LYS A 67 -13.31 7.83 -2.57
CA LYS A 67 -14.41 8.33 -1.74
C LYS A 67 -15.40 7.19 -1.50
N THR A 68 -15.75 6.93 -0.25
CA THR A 68 -16.72 5.89 0.08
C THR A 68 -18.13 6.46 0.02
N PHE A 69 -18.86 6.18 -1.04
CA PHE A 69 -20.27 6.58 -1.16
C PHE A 69 -21.18 5.83 -0.17
N MET A 70 -20.84 4.59 0.19
CA MET A 70 -21.73 3.71 0.98
C MET A 70 -21.92 4.10 2.46
N LEU A 71 -20.99 4.84 3.07
CA LEU A 71 -21.14 5.25 4.47
C LEU A 71 -22.07 6.46 4.62
N LEU A 72 -22.14 7.34 3.61
CA LEU A 72 -22.98 8.55 3.65
C LEU A 72 -24.48 8.23 3.69
N GLU A 73 -24.94 7.18 2.99
CA GLU A 73 -26.36 6.77 3.07
C GLU A 73 -26.70 6.15 4.42
N LYS A 74 -25.86 5.25 4.94
CA LYS A 74 -26.07 4.67 6.28
C LYS A 74 -26.07 5.72 7.38
N PHE A 75 -25.20 6.74 7.31
CA PHE A 75 -25.19 7.82 8.30
C PHE A 75 -26.38 8.79 8.16
N LYS A 76 -26.91 9.00 6.94
CA LYS A 76 -28.15 9.77 6.74
C LYS A 76 -29.38 9.05 7.27
N LEU A 77 -29.42 7.73 7.19
CA LEU A 77 -30.54 6.89 7.66
C LEU A 77 -30.54 6.66 9.19
N MET A 78 -29.47 7.05 9.89
CA MET A 78 -29.35 6.93 11.36
C MET A 78 -29.56 8.27 12.11
N LYS A 79 -29.96 9.33 11.40
CA LYS A 79 -30.41 10.61 11.99
C LYS A 79 -31.92 10.75 11.82
#